data_AF-F0GKG4-F1
#
_entry.id   AF-F0GKG4-F1
#
_cell.length_a   1.000
_cell.length_b   1.000
_cell.length_c   1.000
_cell.angle_alpha   90.00
_cell.angle_beta   90.00
_cell.angle_gamma   90.00
#
_symmetry.space_group_name_H-M   'P 1'
#
loop_
_entity.id
_entity.type
_entity.pdbx_description
1 polymer ?
#
loop_
_entity_poly.entity_id
_entity_poly.type
_entity_poly.pdbx_seq_one_letter_code
_entity_poly.pdbx_strand_id
1 'polypeptide(L)'
;MTSTSVDPAADLLRERAAHYAAQTALFLRDQALSTASHDLRSPLNAMHSWAYVLERQLANADPNLQRALAGIRTGIDQQVKLIDDVLDAPRAQTRTLTLAPQPFALRPLVDDTLALVRFALADARQVALDATLPDDALPLFADRERVAQALWTMLATAV
;
A
#
# COMPACT_ATOMS: atom_id res chain seq x y z
N MET A 1 27.13 -17.72 32.07
CA MET A 1 27.50 -16.77 31.00
C MET A 1 27.44 -17.51 29.68
N THR A 2 26.25 -17.70 29.13
CA THR A 2 26.06 -18.31 27.81
C THR A 2 26.33 -17.25 26.78
N SER A 3 27.51 -17.34 26.15
CA SER A 3 27.84 -16.61 24.94
C SER A 3 26.79 -16.97 23.88
N THR A 4 25.82 -16.08 23.66
CA THR A 4 24.98 -16.10 22.48
C THR A 4 25.93 -15.85 21.32
N SER A 5 26.39 -16.91 20.66
CA SER A 5 27.15 -16.76 19.41
C SER A 5 26.19 -16.10 18.41
N VAL A 6 26.32 -14.79 18.28
CA VAL A 6 25.61 -13.99 17.30
C VAL A 6 26.04 -14.52 15.94
N ASP A 7 25.14 -15.23 15.25
CA ASP A 7 25.35 -15.64 13.86
C ASP A 7 25.17 -14.40 12.98
N PRO A 8 26.25 -13.84 12.41
CA PRO A 8 26.19 -12.59 11.65
C PRO A 8 25.31 -12.72 10.40
N ALA A 9 25.15 -13.92 9.84
CA ALA A 9 24.28 -14.14 8.69
C ALA A 9 22.79 -14.06 9.09
N ALA A 10 22.43 -14.67 10.23
CA ALA A 10 21.07 -14.62 10.75
C ALA A 10 20.66 -13.19 11.14
N ASP A 11 21.57 -12.41 11.70
CA ASP A 11 21.30 -11.01 12.06
C ASP A 11 21.05 -10.13 10.83
N LEU A 12 21.83 -10.29 9.76
CA LEU A 12 21.61 -9.57 8.51
C LEU A 12 20.24 -9.92 7.90
N LEU A 13 19.85 -11.20 7.94
CA LEU A 13 18.53 -11.63 7.48
C LEU A 13 17.40 -11.01 8.33
N ARG A 14 17.56 -10.96 9.66
CA ARG A 14 16.59 -10.30 10.55
C ARG A 14 16.48 -8.80 10.25
N GLU A 15 17.60 -8.11 10.09
CA GLU A 15 17.62 -6.68 9.77
C GLU A 15 16.91 -6.42 8.44
N ARG A 16 17.23 -7.21 7.40
CA ARG A 16 16.60 -7.08 6.08
C ARG A 16 15.11 -7.40 6.12
N ALA A 17 14.71 -8.45 6.83
CA ALA A 17 13.30 -8.80 7.03
C ALA A 17 12.54 -7.69 7.77
N ALA A 18 13.12 -7.12 8.83
CA ALA A 18 12.53 -6.02 9.57
C ALA A 18 12.38 -4.76 8.70
N HIS A 19 13.41 -4.43 7.91
CA HIS A 19 13.39 -3.31 6.97
C HIS A 19 12.27 -3.46 5.94
N TYR A 20 12.19 -4.63 5.29
CA TYR A 20 11.14 -4.90 4.30
C TYR A 20 9.75 -4.98 4.92
N ALA A 21 9.60 -5.58 6.10
CA ALA A 21 8.32 -5.61 6.82
C ALA A 21 7.81 -4.19 7.13
N ALA A 22 8.69 -3.29 7.57
CA ALA A 22 8.34 -1.90 7.82
C ALA A 22 7.90 -1.19 6.52
N GLN A 23 8.61 -1.39 5.42
CA GLN A 23 8.26 -0.81 4.13
C GLN A 23 6.93 -1.36 3.58
N THR A 24 6.71 -2.68 3.69
CA THR A 24 5.45 -3.31 3.30
C THR A 24 4.29 -2.81 4.14
N ALA A 25 4.46 -2.63 5.45
CA ALA A 25 3.43 -2.07 6.32
C ALA A 25 3.03 -0.65 5.91
N LEU A 26 4.01 0.20 5.55
CA LEU A 26 3.74 1.54 5.03
C LEU A 26 2.98 1.49 3.69
N PHE A 27 3.42 0.63 2.76
CA PHE A 27 2.75 0.45 1.47
C PHE A 27 1.30 -0.02 1.62
N LEU A 28 1.05 -1.03 2.46
CA LEU A 28 -0.28 -1.57 2.70
C LEU A 28 -1.20 -0.56 3.39
N ARG A 29 -0.66 0.23 4.34
CA ARG A 29 -1.40 1.34 4.96
C ARG A 29 -1.83 2.35 3.90
N ASP A 30 -0.92 2.78 3.04
CA ASP A 30 -1.20 3.79 2.01
C ASP A 30 -2.21 3.26 0.97
N GLN A 31 -2.12 1.98 0.60
CA GLN A 31 -3.09 1.32 -0.26
C GLN A 31 -4.48 1.27 0.41
N ALA A 32 -4.56 0.86 1.67
CA ALA A 32 -5.82 0.80 2.41
C ALA A 32 -6.51 2.17 2.53
N LEU A 33 -5.74 3.22 2.83
CA LEU A 33 -6.25 4.60 2.89
C LEU A 33 -6.76 5.06 1.51
N SER A 34 -6.04 4.75 0.43
CA SER A 34 -6.46 5.07 -0.93
C SER A 34 -7.78 4.39 -1.31
N THR A 35 -7.92 3.09 -1.01
CA THR A 35 -9.15 2.32 -1.28
C THR A 35 -10.32 2.87 -0.49
N ALA A 36 -10.16 3.02 0.83
CA ALA A 36 -11.21 3.54 1.71
C ALA A 36 -11.73 4.89 1.21
N SER A 37 -10.85 5.75 0.72
CA SER A 37 -11.24 7.08 0.27
C SER A 37 -11.96 7.08 -1.08
N HIS A 38 -11.59 6.19 -2.00
CA HIS A 38 -12.37 5.99 -3.21
C HIS A 38 -13.80 5.52 -2.86
N ASP A 39 -13.90 4.57 -1.94
CA ASP A 39 -15.18 4.00 -1.52
C ASP A 39 -16.04 5.02 -0.76
N LEU A 40 -15.44 5.93 0.01
CA LEU A 40 -16.13 7.03 0.68
C LEU A 40 -16.54 8.16 -0.26
N ARG A 41 -15.80 8.43 -1.34
CA ARG A 41 -16.17 9.46 -2.33
C ARG A 41 -17.43 9.08 -3.11
N SER A 42 -17.63 7.81 -3.40
CA SER A 42 -18.82 7.33 -4.14
C SER A 42 -20.16 7.74 -3.50
N PRO A 43 -20.44 7.44 -2.21
CA PRO A 43 -21.68 7.88 -1.56
C PRO A 43 -21.76 9.39 -1.39
N LEU A 44 -20.65 10.11 -1.17
CA LEU A 44 -20.64 11.58 -1.12
C LEU A 44 -21.03 12.20 -2.46
N ASN A 45 -20.53 11.67 -3.58
CA ASN A 45 -20.92 12.12 -4.92
C ASN A 45 -22.40 11.87 -5.21
N ALA A 46 -22.94 10.74 -4.72
CA ALA A 46 -24.37 10.46 -4.81
C ALA A 46 -25.20 11.46 -3.98
N MET A 47 -24.81 11.73 -2.74
CA MET A 47 -25.46 12.74 -1.90
C MET A 47 -25.39 14.15 -2.51
N HIS A 48 -24.23 14.54 -3.06
CA HIS A 48 -24.05 15.81 -3.76
C HIS A 48 -24.99 15.93 -4.97
N SER A 49 -25.09 14.85 -5.77
CA SER A 49 -25.97 14.80 -6.93
C SER A 49 -27.44 14.95 -6.56
N TRP A 50 -27.90 14.26 -5.51
CA TRP A 50 -29.28 14.41 -5.02
C TRP A 50 -29.55 15.78 -4.42
N ALA A 51 -28.61 16.33 -3.66
CA ALA A 51 -28.72 17.69 -3.14
C ALA A 51 -28.86 18.73 -4.28
N TYR A 52 -28.12 18.55 -5.38
CA TYR A 52 -28.21 19.39 -6.57
C TYR A 52 -29.56 19.26 -7.30
N VAL A 53 -30.10 18.04 -7.41
CA VAL A 53 -31.44 17.82 -7.96
C VAL A 53 -32.50 18.50 -7.11
N LEU A 54 -32.43 18.34 -5.78
CA LEU A 54 -33.36 18.95 -4.83
C LEU A 54 -33.29 20.47 -4.85
N GLU A 55 -32.11 21.06 -5.01
CA GLU A 55 -31.92 22.51 -5.09
C GLU A 55 -32.72 23.11 -6.24
N ARG A 56 -32.70 22.45 -7.41
CA ARG A 56 -33.45 22.88 -8.58
C ARG A 56 -34.97 22.70 -8.39
N GLN A 57 -35.40 21.61 -7.74
CA GLN A 57 -36.83 21.36 -7.50
C GLN A 57 -37.41 22.27 -6.41
N LEU A 58 -36.58 22.71 -5.46
CA LEU A 58 -36.99 23.49 -4.29
C LEU A 58 -36.62 24.98 -4.40
N ALA A 59 -36.32 25.46 -5.61
CA ALA A 59 -35.92 26.85 -5.85
C ALA A 59 -36.95 27.90 -5.39
N ASN A 60 -38.23 27.52 -5.31
CA ASN A 60 -39.33 28.36 -4.82
C ASN A 60 -39.96 27.82 -3.51
N ALA A 61 -39.30 26.90 -2.83
CA ALA A 61 -39.80 26.31 -1.59
C ALA A 61 -39.64 27.25 -0.38
N ASP A 62 -40.17 26.83 0.77
CA ASP A 62 -40.02 27.53 2.04
C ASP A 62 -38.53 27.87 2.32
N PRO A 63 -38.20 29.11 2.72
CA PRO A 63 -36.83 29.53 3.03
C PRO A 63 -36.10 28.64 4.06
N ASN A 64 -36.82 28.02 4.99
CA ASN A 64 -36.26 27.08 5.95
C ASN A 64 -35.78 25.79 5.29
N LEU A 65 -36.51 25.30 4.29
CA LEU A 65 -36.13 24.11 3.53
C LEU A 65 -34.90 24.39 2.66
N GLN A 66 -34.83 25.58 2.05
CA GLN A 66 -33.63 26.02 1.31
C GLN A 66 -32.41 26.11 2.23
N ARG A 67 -32.57 26.67 3.43
CA ARG A 67 -31.50 26.75 4.42
C ARG A 67 -31.03 25.37 4.89
N ALA A 68 -31.96 24.44 5.11
CA ALA A 68 -31.63 23.06 5.47
C ALA A 68 -30.82 22.36 4.37
N LEU A 69 -31.23 22.51 3.10
CA LEU A 69 -30.51 21.96 1.97
C LEU A 69 -29.11 22.56 1.80
N ALA A 70 -28.95 23.87 1.98
CA ALA A 70 -27.65 24.54 1.97
C ALA A 70 -26.72 24.00 3.09
N GLY A 71 -27.28 23.74 4.28
CA GLY A 71 -26.56 23.10 5.37
C GLY A 71 -26.08 21.69 5.03
N ILE A 72 -26.94 20.87 4.41
CA ILE A 72 -26.57 19.52 3.94
C ILE A 72 -25.43 19.59 2.92
N ARG A 73 -25.50 20.49 1.94
CA ARG A 73 -24.43 20.68 0.94
C ARG A 73 -23.11 21.06 1.60
N THR A 74 -23.16 22.02 2.52
CA THR A 74 -21.98 22.46 3.27
C THR A 74 -21.34 21.29 4.05
N GLY A 75 -22.15 20.44 4.67
CA GLY A 75 -21.66 19.25 5.38
C GLY A 75 -21.02 18.21 4.45
N ILE A 76 -21.61 17.98 3.27
CA ILE A 76 -21.04 17.10 2.24
C ILE A 76 -19.68 17.65 1.78
N ASP A 77 -19.59 18.95 1.47
CA ASP A 77 -18.35 19.58 1.00
C ASP A 77 -17.24 19.52 2.06
N GLN A 78 -17.59 19.74 3.34
CA GLN A 78 -16.68 19.57 4.46
C GLN A 78 -16.17 18.13 4.58
N GLN A 79 -17.05 17.14 4.39
CA GLN A 79 -16.67 15.74 4.48
C GLN A 79 -15.74 15.30 3.33
N VAL A 80 -15.99 15.79 2.11
CA VAL A 80 -15.10 15.58 0.96
C VAL A 80 -13.71 16.15 1.26
N LYS A 81 -13.65 17.39 1.75
CA LYS A 81 -12.37 18.04 2.09
C LYS A 81 -11.60 17.27 3.16
N LEU A 82 -12.26 16.79 4.21
CA LEU A 82 -11.61 15.99 5.25
C LEU A 82 -11.01 14.69 4.70
N ILE A 83 -11.71 14.03 3.77
CA ILE A 83 -11.19 12.83 3.10
C ILE A 83 -9.95 13.17 2.28
N ASP A 84 -9.98 14.27 1.53
CA ASP A 84 -8.84 14.73 0.74
C ASP A 84 -7.62 15.08 1.62
N ASP A 85 -7.84 15.79 2.74
CA ASP A 85 -6.78 16.16 3.69
C ASP A 85 -6.12 14.93 4.35
N VAL A 86 -6.92 13.92 4.73
CA VAL A 86 -6.39 12.66 5.29
C VAL A 86 -5.62 11.83 4.25
N LEU A 87 -6.00 11.94 2.97
CA LEU A 87 -5.37 11.24 1.86
C LEU A 87 -4.10 11.89 1.33
N ASP A 88 -3.98 13.21 1.42
CA ASP A 88 -2.84 13.92 0.85
C ASP A 88 -1.61 13.88 1.76
N ALA A 89 -1.79 13.69 3.07
CA ALA A 89 -0.68 13.56 4.02
C ALA A 89 0.27 12.36 3.75
N PRO A 90 -0.23 11.14 3.41
CA PRO A 90 0.65 10.01 3.06
C PRO A 90 1.31 10.11 1.69
N ARG A 91 0.65 10.74 0.70
CA ARG A 91 1.11 10.77 -0.71
C ARG A 91 2.37 11.60 -0.95
N ALA A 92 2.70 12.52 -0.05
CA ALA A 92 3.88 13.36 -0.17
C ALA A 92 5.20 12.59 0.02
N GLN A 93 5.20 11.46 0.72
CA GLN A 93 6.42 10.71 1.06
C GLN A 93 6.89 9.71 -0.01
N THR A 94 6.05 9.35 -0.97
CA THR A 94 6.35 8.31 -1.98
C THR A 94 6.80 8.84 -3.35
N ARG A 95 6.89 10.17 -3.55
CA ARG A 95 7.14 10.77 -4.89
C ARG A 95 8.63 10.88 -5.30
N THR A 96 9.57 10.50 -4.45
CA THR A 96 11.01 10.58 -4.77
C THR A 96 11.71 9.24 -4.61
N LEU A 97 11.15 8.18 -5.20
CA LEU A 97 11.84 6.90 -5.28
C LEU A 97 12.88 6.97 -6.41
N THR A 98 14.13 7.29 -6.07
CA THR A 98 15.24 7.17 -7.03
C THR A 98 15.52 5.68 -7.27
N LEU A 99 15.52 5.28 -8.55
CA LEU A 99 15.89 3.93 -8.98
C LEU A 99 17.36 3.90 -9.38
N ALA A 100 18.03 2.78 -9.10
CA ALA A 100 19.39 2.49 -9.57
C ALA A 100 19.39 1.23 -10.46
N PRO A 101 18.98 1.32 -11.73
CA PRO A 101 18.89 0.16 -12.62
C PRO A 101 20.29 -0.39 -12.96
N GLN A 102 20.44 -1.70 -12.86
CA GLN A 102 21.66 -2.42 -13.23
C GLN A 102 21.31 -3.81 -13.76
N PRO A 103 22.15 -4.41 -14.63
CA PRO A 103 21.94 -5.79 -15.07
C PRO A 103 22.17 -6.76 -13.91
N PHE A 104 21.28 -7.71 -13.71
CA PHE A 104 21.44 -8.81 -12.75
C PHE A 104 20.75 -10.09 -13.23
N ALA A 105 21.17 -11.24 -12.68
CA ALA A 105 20.50 -12.52 -12.93
C ALA A 105 19.27 -12.67 -12.02
N LEU A 106 18.10 -12.96 -12.61
CA LEU A 106 16.85 -13.06 -11.86
C LEU A 106 16.82 -14.22 -10.85
N ARG A 107 17.39 -15.37 -11.22
CA ARG A 107 17.34 -16.59 -10.40
C ARG A 107 17.94 -16.39 -8.99
N PRO A 108 19.20 -15.90 -8.84
CA PRO A 108 19.75 -15.59 -7.51
C PRO A 108 18.90 -14.62 -6.70
N LEU A 109 18.27 -13.62 -7.34
CA LEU A 109 17.39 -12.69 -6.63
C LEU A 109 16.16 -13.40 -6.04
N VAL A 110 15.53 -14.28 -6.82
CA VAL A 110 14.38 -15.06 -6.38
C VAL A 110 14.78 -16.01 -5.25
N ASP A 111 15.89 -16.72 -5.40
CA ASP A 111 16.40 -17.64 -4.38
C ASP A 111 16.68 -16.93 -3.05
N ASP A 112 17.39 -15.80 -3.09
CA ASP A 112 17.66 -14.95 -1.91
C ASP A 112 16.36 -14.48 -1.24
N THR A 113 15.38 -14.05 -2.04
CA THR A 113 14.11 -13.52 -1.52
C THR A 113 13.27 -14.64 -0.90
N LEU A 114 13.22 -15.81 -1.51
CA LEU A 114 12.51 -16.98 -0.96
C LEU A 114 13.15 -17.45 0.34
N ALA A 115 14.49 -17.47 0.43
CA ALA A 115 15.19 -17.81 1.67
C ALA A 115 14.82 -16.84 2.80
N LEU A 116 14.78 -15.53 2.50
CA LEU A 116 14.37 -14.51 3.46
C LEU A 116 12.92 -14.70 3.93
N VAL A 117 11.98 -14.95 3.01
CA VAL A 117 10.55 -15.16 3.35
C VAL A 117 10.35 -16.46 4.13
N ARG A 118 11.06 -17.54 3.78
CA ARG A 118 11.03 -18.80 4.53
C ARG A 118 11.43 -18.57 5.99
N PHE A 119 12.59 -17.95 6.18
CA PHE A 119 13.13 -17.63 7.49
C PHE A 119 12.20 -16.72 8.32
N ALA A 120 11.67 -15.67 7.71
CA ALA A 120 10.94 -14.64 8.44
C ALA A 120 9.45 -14.94 8.66
N LEU A 121 8.82 -15.72 7.77
CA LEU A 121 7.36 -15.86 7.71
C LEU A 121 6.91 -17.31 7.53
N ALA A 122 7.40 -17.98 6.48
CA ALA A 122 6.79 -19.22 6.02
C ALA A 122 6.99 -20.39 6.99
N ASP A 123 8.18 -20.52 7.59
CA ASP A 123 8.48 -21.62 8.52
C ASP A 123 7.59 -21.56 9.77
N ALA A 124 7.42 -20.36 10.34
CA ALA A 124 6.56 -20.14 11.49
C ALA A 124 5.07 -20.36 11.19
N ARG A 125 4.65 -20.14 9.94
CA ARG A 125 3.27 -20.34 9.47
C ARG A 125 3.04 -21.69 8.81
N GLN A 126 4.07 -22.52 8.71
CA GLN A 126 4.04 -23.83 8.04
C GLN A 126 3.55 -23.77 6.59
N VAL A 127 3.94 -22.72 5.85
CA VAL A 127 3.58 -22.53 4.43
C VAL A 127 4.74 -22.99 3.55
N ALA A 128 4.45 -23.86 2.57
CA ALA A 128 5.45 -24.29 1.59
C ALA A 128 5.61 -23.22 0.49
N LEU A 129 6.87 -22.90 0.16
CA LEU A 129 7.23 -21.97 -0.90
C LEU A 129 8.08 -22.68 -1.96
N ASP A 130 7.67 -22.58 -3.21
CA ASP A 130 8.38 -23.11 -4.38
C ASP A 130 8.43 -22.03 -5.48
N ALA A 131 9.44 -22.08 -6.34
CA ALA A 131 9.55 -21.24 -7.52
C ALA A 131 10.05 -22.04 -8.71
N THR A 132 9.27 -22.02 -9.79
CA THR A 132 9.65 -22.58 -11.08
C THR A 132 10.14 -21.45 -11.99
N LEU A 133 11.39 -21.54 -12.41
CA LEU A 133 12.04 -20.58 -13.30
C LEU A 133 12.65 -21.35 -14.49
N PRO A 134 12.61 -20.80 -15.72
CA PRO A 134 13.32 -21.34 -16.88
C PRO A 134 14.81 -21.61 -16.61
N ASP A 135 15.37 -22.66 -17.20
CA ASP A 135 16.78 -23.03 -17.05
C ASP A 135 17.73 -22.04 -17.75
N ASP A 136 17.23 -21.34 -18.76
CA ASP A 136 17.98 -20.31 -19.47
C ASP A 136 18.34 -19.13 -18.56
N ALA A 137 19.47 -18.47 -18.86
CA ALA A 137 19.84 -17.25 -18.18
C ALA A 137 18.77 -16.18 -18.41
N LEU A 138 18.22 -15.64 -17.31
CA LEU A 138 17.26 -14.54 -17.31
C LEU A 138 17.94 -13.25 -16.81
N PRO A 139 18.70 -12.55 -17.66
CA PRO A 139 19.22 -11.24 -17.31
C PRO A 139 18.08 -10.22 -17.27
N LEU A 140 18.00 -9.47 -16.19
CA LEU A 140 17.07 -8.36 -16.04
C LEU A 140 17.85 -7.07 -15.86
N PHE A 141 17.42 -6.00 -16.53
CA PHE A 141 17.93 -4.65 -16.32
C PHE A 141 16.91 -3.86 -15.49
N ALA A 142 17.11 -3.83 -14.18
CA ALA A 142 16.23 -3.17 -13.23
C ALA A 142 16.98 -2.83 -11.93
N ASP A 143 16.31 -2.14 -11.00
CA ASP A 143 16.86 -1.96 -9.66
C ASP A 143 16.63 -3.24 -8.85
N ARG A 144 17.70 -4.02 -8.64
CA ARG A 144 17.67 -5.33 -7.96
C ARG A 144 17.01 -5.25 -6.58
N GLU A 145 17.32 -4.21 -5.80
CA GLU A 145 16.79 -4.03 -4.44
C GLU A 145 15.29 -3.75 -4.47
N ARG A 146 14.83 -2.94 -5.44
CA ARG A 146 13.39 -2.67 -5.60
C ARG A 146 12.61 -3.89 -6.07
N VAL A 147 13.21 -4.73 -6.92
CA VAL A 147 12.58 -6.00 -7.32
C VAL A 147 12.52 -6.97 -6.13
N ALA A 148 13.59 -7.11 -5.32
CA ALA A 148 13.56 -7.92 -4.10
C ALA A 148 12.44 -7.47 -3.14
N GLN A 149 12.34 -6.15 -2.90
CA GLN A 149 11.33 -5.57 -2.04
C GLN A 149 9.90 -5.81 -2.56
N ALA A 150 9.70 -5.74 -3.88
CA ALA A 150 8.42 -6.03 -4.52
C ALA A 150 8.05 -7.51 -4.35
N LEU A 151 8.98 -8.43 -4.62
CA LEU A 151 8.78 -9.87 -4.42
C LEU A 151 8.47 -10.20 -2.95
N TRP A 152 9.22 -9.62 -2.01
CA TRP A 152 8.93 -9.73 -0.58
C TRP A 152 7.49 -9.29 -0.26
N THR A 153 7.08 -8.13 -0.76
CA THR A 153 5.74 -7.58 -0.48
C THR A 153 4.64 -8.50 -1.01
N MET A 154 4.81 -9.04 -2.21
CA MET A 154 3.87 -10.01 -2.80
C MET A 154 3.80 -11.28 -1.97
N LEU A 155 4.95 -11.85 -1.60
CA LEU A 155 5.02 -13.09 -0.83
C LEU A 155 4.54 -12.93 0.61
N ALA A 156 4.85 -11.82 1.27
CA ALA A 156 4.39 -11.51 2.62
C ALA A 156 2.86 -11.30 2.70
N THR A 157 2.23 -10.99 1.57
CA THR A 157 0.76 -10.92 1.46
C THR A 157 0.15 -12.29 1.16
N ALA A 158 0.90 -13.20 0.52
CA ALA A 158 0.43 -14.53 0.13
C ALA A 158 0.62 -15.61 1.22
N VAL A 159 1.68 -15.47 2.02
CA VAL A 159 2.00 -16.29 3.21
C VAL A 159 1.28 -15.71 4.42
#